data_AF-A0A9P5TXF2-F1
#
_entry.id   AF-A0A9P5TXF2-F1
#
_cell.length_a   1.000
_cell.length_b   1.000
_cell.length_c   1.000
_cell.angle_alpha   90.00
_cell.angle_beta   90.00
_cell.angle_gamma   90.00
#
_symmetry.space_group_name_H-M   'P 1'
#
loop_
_entity.id
_entity.type
_entity.pdbx_description
1 polymer ?
#
loop_
_entity_poly.entity_id
_entity_poly.type
_entity_poly.pdbx_seq_one_letter_code
_entity_poly.pdbx_strand_id
1 'polypeptide(L)' 'KFSHSVSSMKKMMGHNYEDILQFAMPCFEGLFPDDHDDHIQDFLWDFLMFHGFAKF' A
#
# COMPACT_ATOMS: atom_id res chain seq x y z
N LYS A 1 7.10 13.88 -6.81
CA LYS A 1 8.36 13.10 -6.71
C LYS A 1 8.26 12.23 -5.47
N PHE A 2 8.28 10.91 -5.62
CA PHE A 2 8.42 10.02 -4.47
C PHE A 2 9.77 10.27 -3.80
N SER A 3 9.81 10.19 -2.47
CA SER A 3 11.09 10.18 -1.75
C SER A 3 11.88 8.94 -2.17
N HIS A 4 13.20 9.02 -2.08
CA HIS A 4 14.08 7.91 -2.44
C HIS A 4 13.86 6.66 -1.55
N SER A 5 13.19 6.83 -0.41
CA SER A 5 12.75 5.76 0.46
C SER A 5 11.38 6.09 1.06
N VAL A 6 10.42 5.19 0.88
CA VAL A 6 9.09 5.27 1.50
C VAL A 6 9.20 5.27 3.03
N SER A 7 10.10 4.48 3.60
CA SER A 7 10.30 4.41 5.06
C SER A 7 10.85 5.71 5.67
N SER A 8 11.43 6.58 4.84
CA SER A 8 11.96 7.88 5.26
C SER A 8 10.97 9.04 5.13
N MET A 9 9.75 8.79 4.63
CA MET A 9 8.76 9.85 4.41
C MET A 9 8.29 10.45 5.74
N LYS A 10 8.44 11.77 5.86
CA LYS A 10 7.87 12.58 6.93
C LYS A 10 6.73 13.43 6.36
N LYS A 11 5.66 13.63 7.14
CA LYS A 11 4.44 14.37 6.73
C LYS A 11 3.74 13.73 5.52
N MET A 12 3.40 12.45 5.66
CA MET A 12 2.65 11.73 4.63
C MET A 12 1.23 12.33 4.53
N MET A 13 0.91 12.94 3.39
CA MET A 13 -0.47 13.38 3.12
C MET A 13 -1.29 12.20 2.63
N GLY A 14 -2.62 12.27 2.78
CA GLY A 14 -3.49 11.14 2.44
C GLY A 14 -3.30 10.59 1.02
N HIS A 15 -3.06 11.44 0.02
CA HIS A 15 -2.78 10.98 -1.33
C HIS A 15 -1.46 10.21 -1.47
N ASN A 16 -0.44 10.49 -0.65
CA ASN A 16 0.84 9.80 -0.71
C ASN A 16 0.70 8.38 -0.18
N TYR A 17 -0.08 8.21 0.88
CA TYR A 17 -0.38 6.89 1.44
C TYR A 17 -1.09 6.00 0.42
N GLU A 18 -2.09 6.56 -0.27
CA GLU A 18 -2.83 5.89 -1.34
C GLU A 18 -1.93 5.47 -2.50
N ASP A 19 -1.11 6.40 -3.01
CA ASP A 19 -0.20 6.13 -4.11
C ASP A 19 0.82 5.03 -3.75
N ILE A 20 1.33 5.01 -2.51
CA ILE A 20 2.26 3.98 -2.03
C ILE A 20 1.59 2.61 -2.02
N LEU A 21 0.37 2.51 -1.50
CA LEU A 21 -0.34 1.23 -1.44
C LEU A 21 -0.68 0.70 -2.84
N GLN A 22 -1.15 1.58 -3.74
CA GLN A 22 -1.43 1.21 -5.13
C GLN A 22 -0.18 0.73 -5.88
N PHE A 23 0.99 1.31 -5.60
CA PHE A 23 2.25 0.82 -6.16
C PHE A 23 2.76 -0.45 -5.48
N ALA A 24 2.49 -0.62 -4.18
CA ALA A 24 2.92 -1.81 -3.44
C ALA A 24 2.20 -3.07 -3.93
N MET A 25 0.89 -3.01 -4.20
CA MET A 25 0.11 -4.17 -4.66
C MET A 25 0.78 -4.97 -5.81
N PRO A 26 1.07 -4.39 -6.99
CA PRO A 26 1.74 -5.12 -8.07
C PRO A 26 3.20 -5.48 -7.77
N CYS A 27 3.86 -4.80 -6.83
CA CYS A 27 5.23 -5.17 -6.43
C CYS A 27 5.27 -6.38 -5.50
N PHE A 28 4.17 -6.65 -4.79
CA PHE A 28 4.06 -7.74 -3.83
C PHE A 28 3.35 -8.96 -4.43
N GLU A 29 2.81 -8.87 -5.65
CA GLU A 29 2.15 -9.98 -6.35
C GLU A 29 3.16 -11.06 -6.74
N GLY A 30 2.96 -12.28 -6.23
CA GLY A 30 3.85 -13.43 -6.43
C GLY A 30 5.20 -13.28 -5.74
N LEU A 31 5.33 -12.37 -4.77
CA LEU A 31 6.58 -12.15 -4.03
C LEU A 31 6.73 -13.13 -2.88
N PHE A 32 5.61 -13.61 -2.33
CA PHE A 32 5.57 -14.53 -1.19
C PHE A 32 5.14 -15.94 -1.65
N PRO A 33 5.35 -16.96 -0.81
CA PRO A 33 4.79 -18.27 -1.11
C PRO A 33 3.25 -18.21 -1.13
N ASP A 34 2.63 -19.12 -1.89
CA ASP A 34 1.19 -19.13 -2.17
C ASP A 34 0.29 -19.12 -0.92
N ASP A 35 0.79 -19.57 0.23
CA ASP A 35 0.05 -19.55 1.51
C ASP A 35 -0.10 -18.14 2.11
N HIS A 36 0.71 -17.18 1.66
CA HIS A 36 0.79 -15.83 2.20
C HIS A 36 0.56 -14.73 1.18
N ASP A 37 0.79 -14.99 -0.11
CA ASP A 37 0.69 -13.97 -1.16
C ASP A 37 -0.72 -13.36 -1.23
N ASP A 38 -1.75 -14.20 -1.30
CA ASP A 38 -3.16 -13.77 -1.30
C ASP A 38 -3.52 -12.95 -0.05
N HIS A 39 -3.08 -13.40 1.14
CA HIS A 39 -3.33 -12.70 2.39
C HIS A 39 -2.68 -11.31 2.42
N ILE A 40 -1.51 -11.15 1.81
CA ILE A 40 -0.81 -9.88 1.73
C ILE A 40 -1.50 -8.95 0.73
N GLN A 41 -2.00 -9.48 -0.39
CA GLN A 41 -2.80 -8.71 -1.35
C GLN A 41 -4.10 -8.20 -0.72
N ASP A 42 -4.83 -9.05 -0.01
CA ASP A 42 -6.05 -8.68 0.72
C ASP A 42 -5.75 -7.63 1.79
N PHE A 43 -4.65 -7.78 2.52
CA PHE A 43 -4.24 -6.81 3.54
C PHE A 43 -3.95 -5.43 2.92
N LEU A 44 -3.22 -5.36 1.81
CA LEU A 44 -2.96 -4.10 1.10
C LEU A 44 -4.25 -3.46 0.59
N TRP A 45 -5.18 -4.27 0.08
CA TRP A 45 -6.50 -3.83 -0.36
C TRP A 45 -7.32 -3.25 0.77
N ASP A 46 -7.34 -3.90 1.94
CA ASP A 46 -8.09 -3.43 3.11
C ASP A 46 -7.62 -2.05 3.59
N PHE A 47 -6.31 -1.78 3.60
CA PHE A 47 -5.80 -0.44 3.92
C PHE A 47 -6.18 0.61 2.88
N LEU A 48 -6.13 0.24 1.61
CA LEU A 48 -6.51 1.14 0.53
C LEU A 48 -8.00 1.52 0.65
N MET A 49 -8.86 0.53 0.92
CA MET A 49 -10.28 0.71 1.14
C MET A 49 -10.57 1.52 2.41
N PHE A 50 -9.93 1.18 3.53
CA PHE A 50 -10.06 1.92 4.79
C PHE A 50 -9.72 3.40 4.61
N HIS A 51 -8.62 3.69 3.91
CA HIS A 51 -8.21 5.06 3.60
C HIS A 51 -9.20 5.77 2.68
N GLY A 52 -9.75 5.07 1.69
CA GLY A 52 -10.82 5.58 0.82
C GLY A 52 -12.08 5.94 1.61
N PHE A 53 -12.47 5.11 2.58
CA PHE A 53 -13.62 5.37 3.44
C PHE A 53 -13.39 6.50 4.44
N ALA A 54 -12.17 6.64 4.98
CA ALA A 54 -11.83 7.69 5.95
C ALA A 54 -11.80 9.11 5.36
N LYS A 55 -11.89 9.25 4.03
CA LYS A 55 -11.99 10.54 3.34
C LYS A 55 -13.43 11.08 3.26
N PHE A 56 -14.44 10.30 3.65
CA PHE A 56 -15.85 10.71 3.68
C PHE A 56 -16.29 11.17 5.08
#